data_AF-A0A9D4C6K3-F1
#
_entry.id   AF-A0A9D4C6K3-F1
#
_cell.length_a   1.000
_cell.length_b   1.000
_cell.length_c   1.000
_cell.angle_alpha   90.00
_cell.angle_beta   90.00
_cell.angle_gamma   90.00
#
_symmetry.space_group_name_H-M   'P 1'
#
loop_
_entity.id
_entity.type
_entity.pdbx_description
1 polymer ?
#
loop_
_entity_poly.entity_id
_entity_poly.type
_entity_poly.pdbx_seq_one_letter_code
_entity_poly.pdbx_strand_id
1 'polypeptide(L)'
;MKRQGINTNAIWESMKDLIIKTIICADSPVNSLVKANCKSRYCVHELFGFDILLDESLKPWVLEVNISPSLHSNSQLDVNIKGQKIKDLMNISGIRVPDKNDVVPHAPQTSGPPDLSNYVPPNNVAWTNACLVNNSPQMREQSMRTTVRGIKTR
;
A
#
# COMPACT_ATOMS: atom_id res chain seq x y z
N MET A 1 2.59 -1.55 29.80
CA MET A 1 1.74 -2.70 29.45
C MET A 1 2.34 -4.05 29.85
N LYS A 2 3.32 -4.64 29.14
CA LYS A 2 3.87 -5.97 29.54
C LYS A 2 4.44 -6.02 30.97
N ARG A 3 5.15 -4.96 31.38
CA ARG A 3 5.68 -4.80 32.75
C ARG A 3 4.61 -4.59 33.84
N GLN A 4 3.35 -4.36 33.44
CA GLN A 4 2.20 -4.17 34.33
C GLN A 4 1.30 -5.42 34.36
N GLY A 5 1.76 -6.56 33.82
CA GLY A 5 0.97 -7.80 33.76
C GLY A 5 -0.16 -7.81 32.73
N ILE A 6 -0.27 -6.77 31.89
CA ILE A 6 -1.33 -6.65 30.89
C ILE A 6 -1.03 -7.60 29.72
N ASN A 7 -2.02 -8.41 29.35
CA ASN A 7 -1.97 -9.30 28.19
C ASN A 7 -2.09 -8.50 26.88
N THR A 8 -0.94 -8.05 26.37
CA THR A 8 -0.89 -7.27 25.11
C THR A 8 -1.31 -8.08 23.89
N ASN A 9 -1.19 -9.40 23.91
CA ASN A 9 -1.58 -10.24 22.77
C ASN A 9 -3.10 -10.25 22.63
N ALA A 10 -3.85 -10.36 23.73
CA ALA A 10 -5.31 -10.29 23.70
C ALA A 10 -5.82 -8.96 23.13
N ILE A 11 -5.18 -7.84 23.52
CA ILE A 11 -5.49 -6.50 22.98
C ILE A 11 -5.19 -6.41 21.49
N TRP A 12 -4.07 -7.00 21.05
CA TRP A 12 -3.72 -7.02 19.64
C TRP A 12 -4.70 -7.85 18.81
N GLU A 13 -5.15 -9.00 19.32
CA GLU A 13 -6.19 -9.80 18.67
C GLU A 13 -7.53 -9.05 18.58
N SER A 14 -7.93 -8.34 19.64
CA SER A 14 -9.17 -7.55 19.61
C SER A 14 -9.07 -6.36 18.65
N MET A 15 -7.91 -5.72 18.52
CA MET A 15 -7.67 -4.68 17.51
C MET A 15 -7.78 -5.24 16.08
N LYS A 16 -7.19 -6.41 15.80
CA LYS A 16 -7.28 -7.04 14.48
C LYS A 16 -8.73 -7.39 14.12
N ASP A 17 -9.47 -7.97 15.05
CA ASP A 17 -10.88 -8.30 14.87
C ASP A 17 -11.73 -7.04 14.57
N LEU A 18 -11.48 -5.95 15.30
CA LEU A 18 -12.11 -4.65 15.06
C LEU A 18 -11.82 -4.11 13.65
N ILE A 19 -10.56 -4.17 13.20
CA ILE A 19 -10.14 -3.73 11.86
C ILE A 19 -10.82 -4.58 10.78
N ILE A 20 -10.81 -5.91 10.91
CA ILE A 20 -11.42 -6.84 9.95
C ILE A 20 -12.92 -6.56 9.81
N LYS A 21 -13.64 -6.42 10.93
CA LYS A 21 -15.07 -6.10 10.92
C LYS A 21 -15.35 -4.78 10.23
N THR A 22 -14.54 -3.76 10.48
CA THR A 22 -14.67 -2.45 9.83
C THR A 22 -14.51 -2.56 8.31
N ILE A 23 -13.52 -3.32 7.84
CA ILE A 23 -13.29 -3.56 6.40
C ILE A 23 -14.47 -4.33 5.78
N ILE A 24 -14.97 -5.37 6.45
CA ILE A 24 -16.13 -6.16 5.98
C ILE A 24 -17.37 -5.27 5.81
N CYS A 25 -17.60 -4.33 6.73
CA CYS A 25 -18.71 -3.37 6.60
C CYS A 25 -18.60 -2.50 5.33
N ALA A 26 -17.38 -2.19 4.88
CA ALA A 26 -17.13 -1.41 3.67
C ALA A 26 -17.07 -2.25 2.38
N ASP A 27 -17.03 -3.59 2.47
CA ASP A 27 -16.79 -4.47 1.32
C ASP A 27 -17.85 -4.33 0.23
N SER A 28 -19.14 -4.36 0.59
CA SER A 28 -20.24 -4.32 -0.39
C SER A 28 -20.21 -3.08 -1.31
N PRO A 29 -20.18 -1.83 -0.78
CA PRO A 29 -20.11 -0.65 -1.63
C PRO A 29 -18.79 -0.56 -2.42
N VAL A 30 -17.65 -0.91 -1.81
CA VAL A 30 -16.34 -0.87 -2.48
C VAL A 30 -16.28 -1.88 -3.62
N ASN A 31 -16.68 -3.12 -3.39
CA ASN A 31 -16.67 -4.20 -4.38
C ASN A 31 -17.59 -3.88 -5.56
N SER A 32 -18.72 -3.21 -5.32
CA SER A 32 -19.62 -2.74 -6.38
C SER A 32 -18.92 -1.71 -7.28
N LEU A 33 -18.23 -0.73 -6.70
CA LEU A 33 -17.47 0.28 -7.43
C LEU A 33 -16.28 -0.32 -8.19
N VAL A 34 -15.56 -1.26 -7.58
CA VAL A 34 -14.44 -1.95 -8.23
C VAL A 34 -14.91 -2.72 -9.47
N LYS A 35 -16.03 -3.45 -9.38
CA LYS A 35 -16.59 -4.17 -10.54
C LYS A 35 -17.03 -3.22 -11.66
N ALA A 36 -17.54 -2.04 -11.31
CA ALA A 36 -18.01 -1.06 -12.29
C ALA A 36 -16.86 -0.31 -12.98
N ASN A 37 -15.76 -0.04 -12.26
CA ASN A 37 -14.71 0.88 -12.70
C ASN A 37 -13.37 0.21 -13.04
N CYS A 38 -13.12 -1.02 -12.59
CA CYS A 38 -11.84 -1.70 -12.76
C CYS A 38 -12.00 -2.96 -13.61
N LYS A 39 -11.11 -3.16 -14.58
CA LYS A 39 -11.08 -4.36 -15.43
C LYS A 39 -10.59 -5.61 -14.69
N SER A 40 -9.83 -5.43 -13.62
CA SER A 40 -9.28 -6.51 -12.81
C SER A 40 -9.18 -6.06 -11.36
N ARG A 41 -9.44 -6.96 -10.40
CA ARG A 41 -9.20 -6.67 -8.98
C ARG A 41 -7.72 -6.60 -8.63
N TYR A 42 -6.85 -7.11 -9.50
CA TYR A 42 -5.40 -7.03 -9.34
C TYR A 42 -4.85 -5.59 -9.41
N CYS A 43 -5.63 -4.63 -9.93
CA CYS A 43 -5.16 -3.24 -10.03
C CYS A 43 -5.58 -2.37 -8.85
N VAL A 44 -6.20 -2.93 -7.80
CA VAL A 44 -6.76 -2.16 -6.68
C VAL A 44 -6.09 -2.58 -5.39
N HIS A 45 -5.30 -1.66 -4.82
CA HIS A 45 -4.64 -1.84 -3.53
C HIS A 45 -4.71 -0.51 -2.77
N GLU A 46 -5.08 -0.57 -1.50
CA GLU A 46 -5.29 0.62 -0.68
C GLU A 46 -4.58 0.46 0.67
N LEU A 47 -3.96 1.53 1.15
CA LEU A 47 -3.34 1.58 2.47
C LEU A 47 -4.19 2.43 3.41
N PHE A 48 -4.82 1.80 4.39
CA PHE A 48 -5.62 2.50 5.39
C PHE A 48 -4.79 2.82 6.64
N GLY A 49 -5.00 4.01 7.21
CA GLY A 49 -4.58 4.37 8.55
C GLY A 49 -5.74 4.25 9.53
N PHE A 50 -5.63 3.38 10.52
CA PHE A 50 -6.64 3.23 11.57
C PHE A 50 -6.21 3.97 12.84
N ASP A 51 -7.05 4.90 13.29
CA ASP A 51 -6.85 5.59 14.56
C ASP A 51 -7.72 4.88 15.62
N ILE A 52 -7.07 4.20 16.55
CA ILE A 52 -7.72 3.34 17.56
C ILE A 52 -7.40 3.88 18.95
N LEU A 53 -8.45 4.10 19.74
CA LEU A 53 -8.36 4.45 21.15
C LEU A 53 -8.60 3.23 22.03
N LEU A 54 -7.81 3.08 23.08
CA LEU A 54 -8.04 2.10 24.14
C LEU A 54 -8.68 2.80 25.34
N ASP A 55 -9.81 2.27 25.82
CA ASP A 55 -10.46 2.76 27.05
C ASP A 55 -9.79 2.22 28.33
N GLU A 56 -10.34 2.57 29.49
CA GLU A 56 -9.87 2.10 30.80
C GLU A 56 -9.94 0.58 30.99
N SER A 57 -10.81 -0.09 30.24
CA SER A 57 -10.94 -1.55 30.20
C SER A 57 -10.05 -2.21 29.15
N LEU A 58 -9.22 -1.43 28.45
CA LEU A 58 -8.37 -1.84 27.34
C LEU A 58 -9.15 -2.39 26.14
N LYS A 59 -10.41 -1.98 26.00
CA LYS A 59 -11.22 -2.28 24.82
C LYS A 59 -10.87 -1.27 23.71
N PRO A 60 -10.61 -1.75 22.47
CA PRO A 60 -10.30 -0.88 21.35
C PRO A 60 -11.57 -0.30 20.71
N TRP A 61 -11.50 0.99 20.37
CA TRP A 61 -12.53 1.76 19.69
C TRP A 61 -11.91 2.43 18.46
N VAL A 62 -12.53 2.26 17.28
CA VAL A 62 -12.11 2.99 16.07
C VAL A 62 -12.60 4.43 16.21
N LEU A 63 -11.68 5.38 16.08
CA LEU A 63 -12.01 6.80 15.99
C LEU A 63 -12.29 7.18 14.54
N GLU A 64 -11.35 6.86 13.66
CA GLU A 64 -11.47 7.12 12.22
C GLU A 64 -10.63 6.14 11.39
N VAL A 65 -10.97 6.08 10.11
CA VAL A 65 -10.22 5.34 9.10
C VAL A 65 -9.81 6.31 8.00
N ASN A 66 -8.51 6.53 7.90
CA ASN A 66 -7.88 7.40 6.93
C ASN A 66 -7.57 6.62 5.65
N ILE A 67 -8.17 7.04 4.53
CA ILE A 67 -7.91 6.47 3.18
C ILE A 67 -6.56 6.97 2.63
N SER A 68 -6.04 8.08 3.15
CA SER A 68 -4.74 8.63 2.75
C SER A 68 -3.90 9.00 3.97
N PRO A 69 -3.35 8.01 4.69
CA PRO A 69 -2.53 8.28 5.86
C PRO A 69 -1.24 9.02 5.48
N SER A 70 -0.74 9.88 6.39
CA SER A 70 0.47 10.66 6.14
C SER A 70 1.72 9.78 6.02
N LEU A 71 2.31 9.79 4.84
CA LEU A 71 3.61 9.15 4.55
C LEU A 71 4.79 10.14 4.66
N HIS A 72 4.54 11.37 5.09
CA HIS A 72 5.61 12.33 5.35
C HIS A 72 6.51 11.79 6.49
N SER A 73 7.82 11.94 6.32
CA SER A 73 8.82 11.38 7.22
C SER A 73 9.74 12.49 7.70
N ASN A 74 9.61 12.85 8.98
CA ASN A 74 10.39 13.90 9.62
C ASN A 74 11.54 13.34 10.47
N SER A 75 11.57 12.03 10.68
CA SER A 75 12.60 11.34 11.45
C SER A 75 13.04 10.04 10.78
N GLN A 76 14.25 9.57 11.12
CA GLN A 76 14.75 8.28 10.64
C GLN A 76 13.86 7.11 11.11
N LEU A 77 13.21 7.26 12.27
CA LEU A 77 12.26 6.29 12.79
C LEU A 77 11.02 6.19 11.89
N ASP A 78 10.47 7.33 11.46
CA ASP A 78 9.32 7.37 10.53
C ASP A 78 9.68 6.71 9.21
N VAL A 79 10.86 7.01 8.66
CA VAL A 79 11.35 6.39 7.42
C VAL A 79 11.41 4.88 7.57
N ASN A 80 11.97 4.40 8.69
CA ASN A 80 12.13 2.97 8.92
C ASN A 80 10.79 2.27 9.12
N ILE A 81 9.84 2.87 9.85
CA ILE A 81 8.53 2.24 10.08
C ILE A 81 7.66 2.32 8.83
N LYS A 82 7.43 3.53 8.31
CA LYS A 82 6.53 3.77 7.17
C LYS A 82 7.08 3.15 5.89
N GLY A 83 8.39 3.27 5.65
CA GLY A 83 9.04 2.69 4.48
C GLY A 83 8.93 1.16 4.42
N GLN A 84 9.06 0.48 5.56
CA GLN A 84 8.86 -0.97 5.63
C GLN A 84 7.41 -1.34 5.29
N LYS A 85 6.42 -0.58 5.76
CA LYS A 85 5.01 -0.85 5.46
C LYS A 85 4.66 -0.65 3.99
N ILE A 86 5.17 0.42 3.38
CA ILE A 86 4.98 0.66 1.94
C ILE A 86 5.62 -0.46 1.10
N LYS A 87 6.82 -0.90 1.50
CA LYS A 87 7.49 -2.03 0.85
C LYS A 87 6.67 -3.30 0.91
N ASP A 88 6.19 -3.66 2.10
CA ASP A 88 5.36 -4.85 2.30
C ASP A 88 4.10 -4.78 1.44
N LEU A 89 3.45 -3.60 1.39
CA LEU A 89 2.30 -3.37 0.51
C LEU A 89 2.63 -3.62 -0.97
N MET A 90 3.72 -3.05 -1.48
CA MET A 90 4.11 -3.22 -2.89
C MET A 90 4.46 -4.67 -3.22
N ASN A 91 5.13 -5.36 -2.30
CA ASN A 91 5.47 -6.78 -2.43
C ASN A 91 4.22 -7.67 -2.43
N ILE A 92 3.28 -7.45 -1.50
CA ILE A 92 2.01 -8.17 -1.43
C ILE A 92 1.14 -7.90 -2.67
N SER A 93 1.19 -6.66 -3.17
CA SER A 93 0.48 -6.26 -4.40
C SER A 93 1.09 -6.87 -5.67
N GLY A 94 2.23 -7.57 -5.58
CA GLY A 94 2.91 -8.17 -6.73
C GLY A 94 3.43 -7.13 -7.73
N ILE A 95 3.61 -5.88 -7.30
CA ILE A 95 4.16 -4.82 -8.15
C ILE A 95 5.62 -5.16 -8.45
N ARG A 96 5.96 -5.22 -9.73
CA ARG A 96 7.33 -5.50 -10.15
C ARG A 96 8.05 -4.25 -10.59
N VAL A 97 9.32 -4.18 -10.21
CA VAL A 97 10.23 -3.16 -10.73
C VAL A 97 10.59 -3.57 -12.16
N PRO A 98 10.42 -2.67 -13.15
CA PRO A 98 10.87 -2.92 -14.52
C PRO A 98 12.36 -3.24 -14.54
N ASP A 99 12.78 -4.14 -15.43
CA ASP A 99 14.20 -4.39 -15.63
C ASP A 99 14.86 -3.11 -16.18
N LYS A 100 16.17 -2.95 -15.97
CA LYS A 100 16.92 -1.82 -16.56
C LYS A 100 16.82 -1.83 -18.08
N ASN A 101 16.63 -3.01 -18.69
CA ASN A 101 16.42 -3.17 -20.12
C ASN A 101 15.00 -2.81 -20.58
N ASP A 102 14.02 -2.81 -19.67
CA ASP A 102 12.63 -2.36 -19.95
C ASP A 102 12.52 -0.83 -19.93
N VAL A 103 13.50 -0.14 -19.33
CA VAL A 103 13.64 1.31 -19.42
C VAL A 103 14.19 1.63 -20.80
N VAL A 104 13.29 1.76 -21.78
CA VAL A 104 13.64 2.25 -23.12
C VAL A 104 14.39 3.56 -22.91
N PRO A 105 15.69 3.68 -23.28
CA PRO A 105 16.33 4.97 -23.36
C PRO A 105 15.42 5.84 -24.21
N HIS A 106 15.13 7.07 -23.78
CA HIS A 106 14.21 7.94 -24.50
C HIS A 106 14.75 8.16 -25.93
N ALA A 107 14.35 7.29 -26.86
CA ALA A 107 14.69 7.32 -28.26
C ALA A 107 13.53 8.03 -28.98
N PRO A 108 13.80 8.75 -30.06
CA PRO A 108 12.76 9.43 -30.83
C PRO A 108 11.70 8.41 -31.26
N GLN A 109 10.43 8.71 -30.97
CA GLN A 109 9.29 7.82 -31.17
C GLN A 109 9.23 7.29 -32.60
N THR A 110 9.28 5.96 -32.77
CA THR A 110 8.83 5.28 -34.00
C THR A 110 7.99 4.02 -33.68
N SER A 111 6.68 4.20 -33.84
CA SER A 111 5.59 3.23 -34.14
C SER A 111 5.59 1.80 -33.55
N GLY A 112 4.69 1.56 -32.57
CA GLY A 112 4.04 0.27 -32.28
C GLY A 112 4.03 -0.16 -30.80
N PRO A 113 2.89 -0.61 -30.20
CA PRO A 113 2.88 -1.10 -28.82
C PRO A 113 3.43 -2.54 -28.72
N PRO A 114 4.27 -2.87 -27.72
CA PRO A 114 4.79 -4.22 -27.54
C PRO A 114 3.71 -5.18 -27.00
N ASP A 115 3.65 -6.40 -27.55
CA ASP A 115 2.75 -7.49 -27.11
C ASP A 115 3.31 -8.18 -25.85
N LEU A 116 2.51 -8.20 -24.78
CA LEU A 116 2.86 -8.70 -23.45
C LEU A 116 2.21 -10.07 -23.12
N SER A 117 1.63 -10.74 -24.11
CA SER A 117 0.84 -11.97 -23.93
C SER A 117 1.58 -13.16 -23.29
N ASN A 118 2.93 -13.22 -23.39
CA ASN A 118 3.74 -14.39 -22.98
C ASN A 118 4.77 -14.12 -21.87
N TYR A 119 4.69 -13.00 -21.16
CA TYR A 119 5.70 -12.65 -20.16
C TYR A 119 5.49 -13.41 -18.84
N VAL A 120 6.28 -14.47 -18.64
CA VAL A 120 6.38 -15.21 -17.36
C VAL A 120 7.57 -14.68 -16.56
N PRO A 121 7.38 -14.13 -15.36
CA PRO A 121 8.43 -13.38 -14.70
C PRO A 121 9.12 -14.09 -13.53
N PRO A 122 10.40 -13.76 -13.26
CA PRO A 122 11.15 -14.33 -12.13
C PRO A 122 10.58 -13.92 -10.77
N ASN A 123 10.57 -14.87 -9.82
CA ASN A 123 10.00 -14.75 -8.47
C ASN A 123 10.79 -13.88 -7.46
N ASN A 124 11.62 -12.94 -7.92
CA ASN A 124 12.41 -12.11 -7.01
C ASN A 124 11.65 -10.82 -6.67
N VAL A 125 11.09 -10.79 -5.47
CA VAL A 125 10.31 -9.67 -4.92
C VAL A 125 11.13 -8.37 -4.98
N ALA A 126 10.60 -7.35 -5.66
CA ALA A 126 11.41 -6.32 -6.30
C ALA A 126 11.60 -5.02 -5.48
N TRP A 127 10.86 -4.83 -4.39
CA TRP A 127 10.95 -3.62 -3.59
C TRP A 127 11.83 -3.82 -2.36
N THR A 128 13.03 -3.22 -2.38
CA THR A 128 13.95 -3.17 -1.24
C THR A 128 14.02 -1.76 -0.64
N ASN A 129 14.58 -1.62 0.57
CA ASN A 129 14.75 -0.30 1.19
C ASN A 129 15.59 0.64 0.32
N ALA A 130 16.57 0.13 -0.43
CA ALA A 130 17.37 0.92 -1.37
C ALA A 130 16.49 1.53 -2.48
N CYS A 131 15.51 0.78 -3.01
CA CYS A 131 14.57 1.27 -4.04
C CYS A 131 13.67 2.40 -3.53
N LEU A 132 13.36 2.43 -2.22
CA LEU A 132 12.53 3.46 -1.59
C LEU A 132 13.32 4.70 -1.16
N VAL A 133 14.63 4.55 -0.88
CA VAL A 133 15.48 5.61 -0.35
C VAL A 133 16.29 6.31 -1.46
N ASN A 134 16.68 5.61 -2.52
CA ASN A 134 17.58 6.11 -3.58
C ASN A 134 16.87 6.64 -4.83
N ASN A 135 15.92 7.56 -4.70
CA ASN A 135 15.47 8.32 -5.87
C ASN A 135 15.20 9.79 -5.54
N SER A 136 15.59 10.65 -6.48
CA SER A 136 15.50 12.12 -6.43
C SER A 136 14.10 12.61 -6.06
N PRO A 137 13.95 13.85 -5.55
CA PRO A 137 12.68 14.40 -5.05
C PRO A 137 11.48 14.24 -6.00
N GLN A 138 11.74 14.22 -7.32
CA GLN A 138 10.74 14.09 -8.38
C GLN A 138 10.03 12.72 -8.41
N MET A 139 10.72 11.63 -8.05
CA MET A 139 10.16 10.27 -8.07
C MET A 139 9.31 9.94 -6.83
N ARG A 140 9.56 10.61 -5.69
CA ARG A 140 8.70 10.51 -4.49
C ARG A 140 7.29 11.00 -4.78
N GLU A 141 7.17 12.05 -5.57
CA GLU A 141 5.89 12.63 -5.96
C GLU A 141 5.21 11.80 -7.07
N GLN A 142 5.99 11.19 -7.97
CA GLN A 142 5.47 10.44 -9.11
C GLN A 142 5.02 9.02 -8.76
N SER A 143 5.68 8.35 -7.80
CA SER A 143 5.22 7.06 -7.25
C SER A 143 3.88 7.23 -6.51
N MET A 144 3.72 8.29 -5.72
CA MET A 144 2.43 8.62 -5.09
C MET A 144 1.36 9.03 -6.12
N ARG A 145 1.71 9.84 -7.12
CA ARG A 145 0.77 10.27 -8.18
C ARG A 145 0.33 9.13 -9.11
N THR A 146 1.14 8.10 -9.31
CA THR A 146 0.78 6.97 -10.19
C THR A 146 -0.21 6.03 -9.49
N THR A 147 -0.05 5.82 -8.18
CA THR A 147 -1.06 5.12 -7.36
C THR A 147 -2.39 5.89 -7.32
N VAL A 148 -2.35 7.23 -7.26
CA VAL A 148 -3.57 8.06 -7.27
C VAL A 148 -4.19 8.20 -8.68
N ARG A 149 -3.39 8.21 -9.76
CA ARG A 149 -3.91 8.27 -11.14
C ARG A 149 -4.55 6.95 -11.61
N GLY A 150 -4.32 5.84 -10.92
CA GLY A 150 -5.08 4.59 -11.10
C GLY A 150 -6.52 4.66 -10.59
N ILE A 151 -6.88 5.68 -9.80
CA ILE A 151 -8.20 5.86 -9.16
C ILE A 151 -8.86 7.16 -9.66
N LYS A 152 -8.54 7.61 -10.87
CA LYS A 152 -9.29 8.68 -11.55
C LYS A 152 -9.62 8.26 -12.98
N THR A 153 -10.45 7.24 -13.11
CA THR A 153 -11.34 7.15 -14.28
C THR A 153 -12.53 8.08 -14.04
N ARG A 154 -12.43 9.24 -14.71
CA ARG A 154 -13.37 10.38 -14.82
C ARG A 154 -13.17 11.51 -13.81
#